data_AF-A0A535MNN1-F1
#
_entry.id   AF-A0A535MNN1-F1
#
_cell.length_a   1.000
_cell.length_b   1.000
_cell.length_c   1.000
_cell.angle_alpha   90.00
_cell.angle_beta   90.00
_cell.angle_gamma   90.00
#
_symmetry.space_group_name_H-M   'P 1'
#
loop_
_entity.id
_entity.type
_entity.pdbx_description
1 polymer ?
#
loop_
_entity_poly.entity_id
_entity_poly.type
_entity_poly.pdbx_seq_one_letter_code
_entity_poly.pdbx_strand_id
1 'polypeptide(L)'
;MSGIRRLLRSAISLRPRLAPSPVTLYLTVKFVHVLVAIVAVGSSAGSSLWLRLAMRSPAHLPFALRTTKFLDEVLTRPGLIVLLVTGLWMAASRWSLALFWVRSAVILVAIVLVVLYLVVGPLLQRLIRLAEVEGLASSRWARLDRAFEVAGGASGLIIVMVVWLMVTKPS
;
A
#
# COMPACT_ATOMS: atom_id res chain seq x y z
N MET A 1 60.95 -23.62 17.00
CA MET A 1 59.73 -22.97 17.57
C MET A 1 59.34 -21.67 16.84
N SER A 2 59.49 -21.57 15.52
CA SER A 2 59.23 -20.34 14.73
C SER A 2 58.04 -20.42 13.77
N GLY A 3 57.48 -21.63 13.51
CA GLY A 3 56.39 -21.82 12.56
C GLY A 3 54.99 -21.47 13.09
N ILE A 4 54.74 -21.66 14.39
CA ILE A 4 53.40 -21.50 14.99
C ILE A 4 52.99 -20.01 15.10
N ARG A 5 53.95 -19.09 15.26
CA ARG A 5 53.66 -17.65 15.32
C ARG A 5 53.30 -17.04 13.97
N ARG A 6 53.60 -17.70 12.84
CA ARG A 6 53.23 -17.23 11.49
C ARG A 6 51.78 -17.54 11.16
N LEU A 7 51.29 -18.71 11.58
CA LEU A 7 49.91 -19.15 11.32
C LEU A 7 48.86 -18.37 12.15
N LEU A 8 49.25 -17.83 13.31
CA LEU A 8 48.38 -16.98 14.13
C LEU A 8 48.30 -15.51 13.64
N ARG A 9 49.22 -15.06 12.76
CA ARG A 9 49.14 -13.72 12.14
C ARG A 9 48.37 -13.71 10.82
N SER A 10 48.24 -14.85 10.14
CA SER A 10 47.52 -14.93 8.86
C SER A 10 46.00 -15.10 9.01
N ALA A 11 45.49 -15.41 10.20
CA ALA A 11 44.06 -15.61 10.44
C ALA A 11 43.30 -14.33 10.84
N ILE A 12 43.97 -13.18 10.96
CA ILE A 12 43.39 -11.94 11.53
C ILE A 12 43.10 -10.86 10.48
N SER A 13 43.52 -11.01 9.21
CA SER A 13 43.53 -9.88 8.27
C SER A 13 42.67 -9.99 7.00
N LEU A 14 41.59 -10.79 6.98
CA LEU A 14 40.63 -10.76 5.86
C LEU A 14 39.17 -10.87 6.33
N ARG A 15 38.78 -10.07 7.33
CA ARG A 15 37.41 -9.56 7.32
C ARG A 15 37.42 -8.32 6.42
N PRO A 16 36.84 -8.34 5.21
CA PRO A 16 36.56 -7.09 4.54
C PRO A 16 35.75 -6.26 5.54
N ARG A 17 36.30 -5.12 5.99
CA ARG A 17 35.48 -4.09 6.62
C ARG A 17 34.36 -3.85 5.63
N LEU A 18 33.13 -4.15 6.03
CA LEU A 18 31.94 -3.74 5.30
C LEU A 18 32.00 -2.21 5.27
N ALA A 19 32.68 -1.65 4.26
CA ALA A 19 32.50 -0.26 3.92
C ALA A 19 30.98 -0.11 3.73
N PRO A 20 30.31 0.81 4.42
CA PRO A 20 28.88 1.01 4.21
C PRO A 20 28.68 1.24 2.72
N SER A 21 27.99 0.31 2.04
CA SER A 21 27.65 0.48 0.64
C SER A 21 26.89 1.80 0.55
N PRO A 22 27.34 2.79 -0.26
CA PRO A 22 26.67 4.07 -0.34
C PRO A 22 25.20 3.83 -0.68
N VAL A 23 24.30 4.47 0.06
CA VAL A 23 22.86 4.38 -0.21
C VAL A 23 22.62 4.89 -1.63
N THR A 24 22.38 3.96 -2.55
CA THR A 24 22.14 4.32 -3.95
C THR A 24 20.77 4.96 -4.12
N LEU A 25 20.60 5.79 -5.15
CA LEU A 25 19.30 6.36 -5.51
C LEU A 25 18.20 5.28 -5.62
N TYR A 26 18.54 4.12 -6.19
CA TYR A 26 17.63 2.98 -6.27
C TYR A 26 17.16 2.50 -4.89
N LEU A 27 18.08 2.38 -3.92
CA LEU A 27 17.72 1.99 -2.55
C LEU A 27 16.88 3.06 -1.86
N THR A 28 17.17 4.34 -2.08
CA THR A 28 16.37 5.45 -1.54
C THR A 28 14.94 5.43 -2.08
N VAL A 29 14.77 5.28 -3.39
CA VAL A 29 13.42 5.21 -3.99
C VAL A 29 12.70 3.94 -3.56
N LYS A 30 13.39 2.80 -3.48
CA LYS A 30 12.81 1.56 -2.96
C LYS A 30 12.33 1.72 -1.51
N PHE A 31 13.12 2.38 -0.67
CA PHE A 31 12.73 2.70 0.69
C PHE A 31 11.46 3.57 0.72
N VAL A 32 11.43 4.67 -0.04
CA VAL A 32 10.26 5.55 -0.14
C VAL A 32 9.03 4.78 -0.64
N HIS A 33 9.19 3.96 -1.68
CA HIS A 33 8.11 3.14 -2.22
C HIS A 33 7.51 2.22 -1.14
N VAL A 34 8.35 1.49 -0.40
CA VAL A 34 7.88 0.59 0.67
C VAL A 34 7.25 1.38 1.82
N LEU A 35 7.83 2.51 2.23
CA LEU A 35 7.26 3.36 3.27
C LEU A 35 5.88 3.88 2.88
N VAL A 36 5.72 4.37 1.65
CA VAL A 36 4.43 4.82 1.11
C VAL A 36 3.44 3.66 1.05
N ALA A 37 3.87 2.45 0.69
CA ALA A 37 3.00 1.27 0.69
C ALA A 37 2.46 0.99 2.09
N ILE A 38 3.32 1.03 3.11
CA ILE A 38 2.93 0.82 4.51
C ILE A 38 1.91 1.88 4.95
N VAL A 39 2.19 3.16 4.69
CA VAL A 39 1.33 4.27 5.13
C VAL A 39 -0.02 4.25 4.40
N ALA A 40 -0.02 4.12 3.07
CA ALA A 40 -1.23 4.15 2.26
C ALA A 40 -2.13 2.93 2.54
N VAL A 41 -1.55 1.72 2.51
CA VAL A 41 -2.32 0.48 2.74
C VAL A 41 -2.73 0.36 4.20
N GLY A 42 -1.84 0.71 5.14
CA GLY A 42 -2.13 0.71 6.57
C GLY A 42 -3.24 1.69 6.94
N SER A 43 -3.22 2.91 6.39
CA SER A 43 -4.29 3.89 6.57
C SER A 43 -5.61 3.37 6.01
N SER A 44 -5.62 2.81 4.80
CA SER A 44 -6.83 2.27 4.16
C SER A 44 -7.45 1.12 4.96
N ALA A 45 -6.63 0.15 5.38
CA ALA A 45 -7.08 -0.98 6.20
C ALA A 45 -7.59 -0.51 7.57
N GLY A 46 -6.87 0.40 8.22
CA GLY A 46 -7.26 0.98 9.51
C GLY A 46 -8.58 1.74 9.45
N SER A 47 -8.77 2.60 8.43
CA SER A 47 -10.03 3.31 8.24
C SER A 47 -11.20 2.37 7.96
N SER A 48 -11.00 1.31 7.19
CA SER A 48 -12.03 0.30 6.92
C SER A 48 -12.46 -0.43 8.19
N LEU A 49 -11.51 -0.83 9.04
CA LEU A 49 -11.80 -1.45 10.34
C LEU A 49 -12.57 -0.49 11.25
N TRP A 50 -12.10 0.75 11.39
CA TRP A 50 -12.73 1.74 12.25
C TRP A 50 -14.14 2.10 11.78
N LEU A 51 -14.36 2.24 10.47
CA LEU A 51 -15.68 2.52 9.90
C LEU A 51 -16.67 1.38 10.22
N ARG A 52 -16.25 0.12 10.09
CA ARG A 52 -17.05 -1.05 10.47
C ARG A 52 -17.40 -1.08 11.96
N LEU A 53 -16.48 -0.64 12.83
CA LEU A 53 -16.77 -0.50 14.25
C LEU A 53 -17.78 0.63 14.51
N ALA A 54 -17.62 1.77 13.83
CA ALA A 54 -18.52 2.93 13.96
C ALA A 54 -19.96 2.63 13.50
N MET A 55 -20.15 1.71 12.56
CA MET A 55 -21.48 1.22 12.15
C MET A 55 -22.27 0.59 13.32
N ARG A 56 -21.59 0.08 14.36
CA ARG A 56 -22.24 -0.46 15.57
C ARG A 56 -22.63 0.62 16.58
N SER A 57 -22.09 1.84 16.43
CA SER A 57 -22.33 2.98 17.31
C SER A 57 -22.65 4.21 16.46
N PRO A 58 -23.90 4.34 15.97
CA PRO A 58 -24.31 5.36 15.00
C PRO A 58 -23.91 6.80 15.34
N ALA A 59 -23.82 7.13 16.62
CA ALA A 59 -23.38 8.45 17.11
C ALA A 59 -21.98 8.85 16.61
N HIS A 60 -21.08 7.89 16.35
CA HIS A 60 -19.71 8.15 15.88
C HIS A 60 -19.54 8.01 14.37
N LEU A 61 -20.56 7.55 13.66
CA LEU A 61 -20.45 7.25 12.24
C LEU A 61 -20.13 8.47 11.37
N PRO A 62 -20.74 9.66 11.56
CA PRO A 62 -20.39 10.84 10.75
C PRO A 62 -18.92 11.22 10.86
N PHE A 63 -18.35 11.14 12.07
CA PHE A 63 -16.93 11.37 12.31
C PHE A 63 -16.08 10.30 11.59
N ALA A 64 -16.42 9.02 11.74
CA ALA A 64 -15.69 7.92 11.11
C ALA A 64 -15.68 8.02 9.58
N LEU A 65 -16.81 8.36 8.94
CA LEU A 65 -16.90 8.54 7.50
C LEU A 65 -16.04 9.72 7.02
N ARG A 66 -16.10 10.86 7.71
CA ARG A 66 -15.32 12.06 7.36
C ARG A 66 -13.81 11.84 7.52
N THR A 67 -13.39 11.19 8.61
CA THR A 67 -11.98 10.83 8.83
C THR A 67 -11.51 9.81 7.79
N THR A 68 -12.33 8.82 7.45
CA THR A 68 -12.02 7.85 6.37
C THR A 68 -11.82 8.56 5.04
N LYS A 69 -12.72 9.49 4.69
CA LYS A 69 -12.59 10.28 3.46
C LYS A 69 -11.32 11.11 3.44
N PHE A 70 -11.01 11.78 4.54
CA PHE A 70 -9.78 12.58 4.66
C PHE A 70 -8.53 11.72 4.47
N LEU A 71 -8.44 10.59 5.17
CA LEU A 71 -7.31 9.66 5.06
C LEU A 71 -7.19 9.05 3.65
N ASP A 72 -8.31 8.75 3.01
CA ASP A 72 -8.32 8.25 1.64
C ASP A 72 -7.82 9.30 0.64
N GLU A 73 -8.28 10.56 0.77
CA GLU A 73 -7.91 11.67 -0.12
C GLU A 73 -6.47 12.17 0.07
N VAL A 74 -5.94 12.10 1.29
CA VAL A 74 -4.61 12.64 1.63
C VAL A 74 -3.52 11.56 1.60
N LEU A 75 -3.81 10.34 2.05
CA LEU A 75 -2.79 9.29 2.19
C LEU A 75 -2.96 8.19 1.15
N THR A 76 -4.16 7.59 1.07
CA THR A 76 -4.33 6.34 0.31
C THR A 76 -4.22 6.58 -1.19
N ARG A 77 -5.04 7.48 -1.74
CA ARG A 77 -5.07 7.72 -3.18
C ARG A 77 -3.80 8.39 -3.72
N PRO A 78 -3.26 9.46 -3.09
CA PRO A 78 -1.97 10.01 -3.51
C PRO A 78 -0.83 9.00 -3.32
N GLY A 79 -0.86 8.23 -2.23
CA GLY A 79 0.12 7.18 -1.96
C GLY A 79 0.15 6.13 -3.07
N LEU A 80 -1.00 5.67 -3.56
CA LEU A 80 -1.06 4.74 -4.69
C LEU A 80 -0.52 5.32 -5.99
N ILE A 81 -0.71 6.62 -6.25
CA ILE A 81 -0.08 7.30 -7.39
C ILE A 81 1.45 7.26 -7.23
N VAL A 82 1.96 7.62 -6.04
CA VAL A 82 3.39 7.58 -5.74
C VAL A 82 3.94 6.17 -5.87
N LEU A 83 3.21 5.13 -5.43
CA LEU A 83 3.58 3.74 -5.61
C LEU A 83 3.70 3.36 -7.08
N LEU A 84 2.73 3.74 -7.90
CA LEU A 84 2.77 3.44 -9.33
C LEU A 84 3.99 4.11 -9.99
N VAL A 85 4.21 5.40 -9.72
CA VAL A 85 5.34 6.16 -10.30
C VAL A 85 6.68 5.58 -9.87
N THR A 86 6.87 5.36 -8.57
CA THR A 86 8.14 4.82 -8.05
C THR A 86 8.36 3.36 -8.45
N GLY A 87 7.29 2.56 -8.54
CA GLY A 87 7.34 1.19 -9.04
C GLY A 87 7.74 1.11 -10.51
N LEU A 88 7.16 1.95 -11.37
CA LEU A 88 7.52 2.05 -12.79
C LEU A 88 8.97 2.50 -12.97
N TRP A 89 9.42 3.48 -12.20
CA TRP A 89 10.81 3.93 -12.24
C TRP A 89 11.80 2.83 -11.82
N MET A 90 11.49 2.09 -10.75
CA MET A 90 12.30 0.94 -10.32
C MET A 90 12.29 -0.21 -11.32
N ALA A 91 11.16 -0.44 -12.00
CA ALA A 91 11.07 -1.42 -13.08
C ALA A 91 11.96 -0.98 -14.24
N ALA A 92 11.75 0.21 -14.80
CA ALA A 92 12.52 0.72 -15.95
C ALA A 92 14.04 0.79 -15.70
N SER A 93 14.49 0.96 -14.45
CA SER A 93 15.91 1.04 -14.12
C SER A 93 16.63 -0.30 -14.01
N ARG A 94 15.92 -1.42 -13.79
CA ARG A 94 16.56 -2.74 -13.54
C ARG A 94 15.87 -3.94 -14.18
N TRP A 95 14.65 -3.79 -14.69
CA TRP A 95 13.77 -4.88 -15.09
C TRP A 95 13.05 -4.54 -16.40
N SER A 96 12.72 -5.56 -17.18
CA SER A 96 11.81 -5.38 -18.30
C SER A 96 10.36 -5.27 -17.81
N LEU A 97 9.60 -4.30 -18.30
CA LEU A 97 8.16 -4.18 -18.06
C LEU A 97 7.36 -5.36 -18.63
N ALA A 98 7.96 -6.16 -19.52
CA ALA A 98 7.34 -7.36 -20.08
C ALA A 98 7.36 -8.55 -19.10
N LEU A 99 8.17 -8.49 -18.05
CA LEU A 99 8.22 -9.56 -17.04
C LEU A 99 6.85 -9.71 -16.38
N PHE A 100 6.39 -10.96 -16.28
CA PHE A 100 5.03 -11.26 -15.82
C PHE A 100 4.68 -10.60 -14.48
N TRP A 101 5.55 -10.70 -13.47
CA TRP A 101 5.30 -10.14 -12.14
C TRP A 101 5.29 -8.61 -12.14
N VAL A 102 6.15 -7.96 -12.94
CA VAL A 102 6.19 -6.50 -13.10
C VAL A 102 4.91 -6.02 -13.78
N ARG A 103 4.61 -6.59 -14.95
CA ARG A 103 3.44 -6.23 -15.75
C ARG A 103 2.15 -6.41 -14.97
N SER A 104 2.01 -7.56 -14.30
CA SER A 104 0.82 -7.87 -13.50
C SER A 104 0.67 -6.90 -12.33
N ALA A 105 1.73 -6.62 -11.60
CA ALA A 105 1.66 -5.67 -10.48
C ALA A 105 1.28 -4.25 -10.94
N VAL A 106 1.86 -3.76 -12.04
CA VAL A 106 1.52 -2.45 -12.61
C VAL A 106 0.04 -2.39 -13.02
N ILE A 107 -0.46 -3.40 -13.74
CA ILE A 107 -1.86 -3.48 -14.15
C ILE A 107 -2.79 -3.52 -12.94
N LEU A 108 -2.49 -4.36 -11.95
CA LEU A 108 -3.31 -4.51 -10.74
C LEU A 108 -3.36 -3.20 -9.93
N VAL A 109 -2.24 -2.51 -9.74
CA VAL A 109 -2.20 -1.20 -9.07
C VAL A 109 -2.99 -0.15 -9.87
N ALA A 110 -2.87 -0.14 -11.19
CA ALA A 110 -3.62 0.78 -12.05
C ALA A 110 -5.15 0.54 -11.94
N ILE A 111 -5.58 -0.73 -11.91
CA ILE A 111 -6.99 -1.09 -11.69
C ILE A 111 -7.47 -0.56 -10.33
N VAL A 112 -6.70 -0.78 -9.26
CA VAL A 112 -7.07 -0.29 -7.92
C VAL A 112 -7.16 1.24 -7.89
N LEU A 113 -6.23 1.94 -8.54
CA LEU A 113 -6.29 3.40 -8.67
C LEU A 113 -7.59 3.85 -9.35
N VAL A 114 -7.94 3.24 -10.48
CA VAL A 114 -9.18 3.56 -11.21
C VAL A 114 -10.40 3.30 -10.33
N VAL A 115 -10.47 2.14 -9.67
CA VAL A 115 -11.58 1.79 -8.76
C VAL A 115 -11.68 2.77 -7.60
N LEU A 116 -10.56 3.17 -6.98
CA LEU A 116 -10.59 4.09 -5.85
C LEU A 116 -11.09 5.48 -6.24
N TYR A 117 -10.62 6.02 -7.36
CA TYR A 117 -11.00 7.35 -7.81
C TYR A 117 -12.41 7.39 -8.41
N LEU A 118 -12.80 6.39 -9.20
CA LEU A 118 -14.05 6.42 -9.94
C LEU A 118 -15.22 5.74 -9.21
N VAL A 119 -14.95 4.84 -8.26
CA VAL A 119 -16.00 4.06 -7.56
C VAL A 119 -16.00 4.36 -6.07
N VAL A 120 -14.92 4.05 -5.36
CA VAL A 120 -14.88 4.11 -3.88
C VAL A 120 -15.08 5.54 -3.38
N GLY A 121 -14.37 6.51 -3.96
CA GLY A 121 -14.49 7.91 -3.58
C GLY A 121 -15.89 8.49 -3.73
N PRO A 122 -16.51 8.37 -4.93
CA PRO A 122 -17.89 8.81 -5.12
C PRO A 122 -18.89 8.08 -4.23
N LEU A 123 -18.71 6.78 -3.96
CA LEU A 123 -19.57 6.02 -3.03
C LEU A 123 -19.45 6.55 -1.60
N LEU A 124 -18.24 6.79 -1.10
CA LEU A 124 -18.01 7.32 0.24
C LEU A 124 -18.64 8.71 0.42
N GLN A 125 -18.53 9.57 -0.59
CA GLN A 125 -19.20 10.88 -0.58
C GLN A 125 -20.73 10.76 -0.54
N ARG A 126 -21.30 9.79 -1.27
CA ARG A 126 -22.74 9.52 -1.25
C ARG A 126 -23.19 8.98 0.09
N LEU A 127 -22.41 8.08 0.71
CA LEU A 127 -22.67 7.59 2.06
C LEU A 127 -22.69 8.73 3.07
N ILE A 128 -21.67 9.61 3.09
CA ILE A 128 -21.65 10.77 4.00
C ILE A 128 -22.94 11.60 3.90
N ARG A 129 -23.37 11.96 2.68
CA ARG A 129 -24.61 12.73 2.47
C ARG A 129 -25.85 11.97 2.93
N LEU A 130 -25.90 10.66 2.67
CA LEU A 130 -27.05 9.85 3.01
C LEU A 130 -27.19 9.62 4.52
N ALA A 131 -26.07 9.49 5.24
CA ALA A 131 -26.05 9.43 6.69
C ALA A 131 -26.69 10.68 7.32
N GLU A 132 -26.48 11.85 6.71
CA GLU A 132 -27.01 13.13 7.21
C GLU A 132 -28.52 13.31 6.91
N VAL A 133 -29.03 12.76 5.79
CA VAL A 133 -30.41 12.99 5.34
C VAL A 133 -31.38 11.87 5.73
N GLU A 134 -31.02 10.61 5.47
CA GLU A 134 -31.94 9.46 5.62
C GLU A 134 -31.54 8.54 6.79
N GLY A 135 -30.31 8.65 7.27
CA GLY A 135 -29.76 7.76 8.28
C GLY A 135 -29.52 6.32 7.79
N LEU A 136 -29.04 5.49 8.72
CA LEU A 136 -28.53 4.14 8.48
C LEU A 136 -29.61 3.09 8.13
N ALA A 137 -30.85 3.32 8.55
CA ALA A 137 -31.94 2.36 8.39
C ALA A 137 -32.52 2.32 6.97
N SER A 138 -32.13 3.25 6.10
CA SER A 138 -32.66 3.34 4.74
C SER A 138 -32.18 2.18 3.85
N SER A 139 -33.07 1.65 3.01
CA SER A 139 -32.70 0.61 2.04
C SER A 139 -31.65 1.10 1.04
N ARG A 140 -31.62 2.42 0.79
CA ARG A 140 -30.64 3.08 -0.05
C ARG A 140 -29.25 3.06 0.56
N TRP A 141 -29.15 3.26 1.89
CA TRP A 141 -27.90 3.13 2.63
C TRP A 141 -27.32 1.74 2.46
N ALA A 142 -28.10 0.70 2.77
CA ALA A 142 -27.65 -0.69 2.73
C ALA A 142 -27.11 -1.10 1.34
N ARG A 143 -27.70 -0.57 0.25
CA ARG A 143 -27.21 -0.84 -1.12
C ARG A 143 -25.88 -0.14 -1.41
N LEU A 144 -25.75 1.14 -1.06
CA LEU A 144 -24.51 1.90 -1.29
C LEU A 144 -23.36 1.40 -0.42
N ASP A 145 -23.65 1.08 0.83
CA ASP A 145 -22.69 0.54 1.80
C ASP A 145 -22.14 -0.80 1.33
N ARG A 146 -23.02 -1.70 0.86
CA ARG A 146 -22.59 -2.97 0.25
C ARG A 146 -21.70 -2.76 -0.97
N ALA A 147 -22.04 -1.83 -1.87
CA ALA A 147 -21.22 -1.53 -3.04
C ALA A 147 -19.84 -0.98 -2.64
N PHE A 148 -19.80 -0.10 -1.64
CA PHE A 148 -18.57 0.46 -1.09
C PHE A 148 -17.69 -0.63 -0.47
N GLU A 149 -18.27 -1.50 0.37
CA GLU A 149 -17.56 -2.61 1.02
C GLU A 149 -17.02 -3.63 0.01
N VAL A 150 -17.79 -3.98 -1.01
CA VAL A 150 -17.33 -4.89 -2.07
C VAL A 150 -16.20 -4.26 -2.87
N ALA A 151 -16.34 -3.00 -3.31
CA ALA A 151 -15.32 -2.31 -4.08
C ALA A 151 -14.02 -2.12 -3.27
N GLY A 152 -14.14 -1.70 -2.01
CA GLY A 152 -13.00 -1.53 -1.09
C GLY A 152 -12.33 -2.85 -0.75
N GLY A 153 -13.11 -3.87 -0.37
CA GLY A 153 -12.60 -5.20 -0.04
C GLY A 153 -11.91 -5.89 -1.22
N ALA A 154 -12.50 -5.82 -2.42
CA ALA A 154 -11.88 -6.33 -3.63
C ALA A 154 -10.56 -5.60 -3.95
N SER A 155 -10.54 -4.27 -3.80
CA SER A 155 -9.32 -3.48 -3.98
C SER A 155 -8.23 -3.88 -2.99
N GLY A 156 -8.59 -4.08 -1.71
CA GLY A 156 -7.67 -4.56 -0.68
C GLY A 156 -7.08 -5.93 -1.01
N LEU A 157 -7.89 -6.86 -1.50
CA LEU A 157 -7.42 -8.18 -1.93
C LEU A 157 -6.43 -8.09 -3.10
N ILE A 158 -6.72 -7.24 -4.09
CA ILE A 158 -5.80 -6.99 -5.21
C ILE A 158 -4.46 -6.44 -4.70
N ILE A 159 -4.47 -5.52 -3.74
CA ILE A 159 -3.23 -4.99 -3.14
C ILE A 159 -2.43 -6.07 -2.44
N VAL A 160 -3.09 -7.01 -1.73
CA VAL A 160 -2.40 -8.17 -1.14
C VAL A 160 -1.72 -9.03 -2.22
N MET A 161 -2.39 -9.25 -3.36
CA MET A 161 -1.79 -9.96 -4.50
C MET A 161 -0.58 -9.21 -5.08
N VAL A 162 -0.64 -7.88 -5.17
CA VAL A 162 0.50 -7.05 -5.60
C VAL A 162 1.69 -7.21 -4.65
N VAL A 163 1.44 -7.17 -3.34
CA VAL A 163 2.49 -7.39 -2.33
C VAL A 163 3.11 -8.78 -2.49
N TRP A 164 2.29 -9.82 -2.67
CA TRP A 164 2.77 -11.18 -2.92
C TRP A 164 3.67 -11.25 -4.16
N LEU A 165 3.27 -10.65 -5.29
CA LEU A 165 4.08 -10.60 -6.51
C LEU A 165 5.43 -9.91 -6.28
N MET A 166 5.46 -8.84 -5.48
CA MET A 166 6.69 -8.10 -5.19
C MET A 166 7.63 -8.83 -4.24
N VAL A 167 7.07 -9.61 -3.31
CA VAL A 167 7.82 -10.42 -2.34
C VAL A 167 8.39 -11.68 -2.99
N THR A 168 7.61 -12.33 -3.86
CA THR A 168 7.97 -13.61 -4.50
C THR A 168 8.63 -13.47 -5.87
N LYS A 169 9.02 -12.24 -6.24
CA LYS A 169 9.67 -11.97 -7.52
C LYS A 169 10.92 -12.86 -7.70
N PRO A 170 11.23 -13.30 -8.94
CA PRO A 170 12.44 -14.07 -9.22
C PRO A 170 13.71 -13.29 -8.86
N SER A 171 14.68 -14.01 -8.28
CA SER A 171 16.02 -13.51 -7.93
C SER A 171 16.84 -13.12 -9.15
#